data_AF-A0A917T7T3-F1
#
_entry.id   AF-A0A917T7T3-F1
#
_cell.length_a   1.000
_cell.length_b   1.000
_cell.length_c   1.000
_cell.angle_alpha   90.00
_cell.angle_beta   90.00
_cell.angle_gamma   90.00
#
_symmetry.space_group_name_H-M   'P 1'
#
loop_
_entity.id
_entity.type
_entity.pdbx_description
1 polymer ?
#
loop_
_entity_poly.entity_id
_entity_poly.type
_entity_poly.pdbx_seq_one_letter_code
_entity_poly.pdbx_strand_id
1 'polypeptide(L)'
;MHRYISAAGVVAVDSVLLAAAHPGGVEPVLVPVYVLLVGLIAALRWRSARAAFVAALVPAGLTGGASMLLAWTGFQAGRELARPRHLGVAAGAVAGALGAQLAFRADDGRRVAVLVSTYVVFALLPLLSGRYVAQQDRLAAALDRHRAEVRRRREAVAEQERLRERIRIARDLHDSLGRRLGLVSHQATAFEQEYEGEHEGVRRLAASVRGAVTEFQQLAGVLRTGDERRPREPGLAAIGPVVEEYRAAGVPVALHRRGVPGTMTRASERAAFLVVEEGLRNAVQHAPGQPVTVDLEWEPDALLLSVANPALSDGDTGLGRGLAVLAERVRPAGGFLDHRLANGVFRLWAVLPIGAPPPEPDEAPETAPAEPPARAGTVALAVVAAAAMFVALPLTLMIL
;
A
#
# COMPACT_ATOMS: atom_id res chain seq x y z
N MET A 1 10.98 37.24 4.83
CA MET A 1 10.08 38.40 4.68
C MET A 1 8.85 38.34 5.60
N HIS A 2 8.06 37.27 5.57
CA HIS A 2 6.79 37.15 6.34
C HIS A 2 6.90 37.38 7.87
N ARG A 3 8.02 37.03 8.51
CA ARG A 3 8.23 37.16 9.98
C ARG A 3 8.40 38.60 10.46
N TYR A 4 8.93 39.48 9.62
CA TYR A 4 9.16 40.88 9.95
C TYR A 4 7.86 41.70 9.78
N ILE A 5 7.05 41.34 8.79
CA ILE A 5 5.75 41.95 8.51
C ILE A 5 4.78 41.74 9.69
N SER A 6 4.79 40.55 10.31
CA SER A 6 3.94 40.28 11.47
C SER A 6 4.34 41.09 12.72
N ALA A 7 5.64 41.30 12.96
CA ALA A 7 6.10 42.05 14.13
C ALA A 7 5.82 43.55 13.98
N ALA A 8 6.09 44.12 12.80
CA ALA A 8 5.78 45.51 12.49
C ALA A 8 4.27 45.79 12.56
N GLY A 9 3.44 44.86 12.07
CA GLY A 9 1.99 44.96 12.17
C GLY A 9 1.48 44.95 13.61
N VAL A 10 2.03 44.08 14.48
CA VAL A 10 1.68 44.05 15.91
C VAL A 10 2.05 45.35 16.61
N VAL A 11 3.25 45.88 16.36
CA VAL A 11 3.70 47.17 16.92
C VAL A 11 2.79 48.31 16.49
N ALA A 12 2.44 48.39 15.21
CA ALA A 12 1.55 49.43 14.68
C ALA A 12 0.16 49.37 15.32
N VAL A 13 -0.45 48.18 15.38
CA VAL A 13 -1.79 47.97 15.96
C VAL A 13 -1.80 48.32 17.45
N ASP A 14 -0.82 47.85 18.23
CA ASP A 14 -0.77 48.15 19.67
C ASP A 14 -0.50 49.64 19.95
N SER A 15 0.21 50.33 19.07
CA SER A 15 0.43 51.78 19.20
C SER A 15 -0.87 52.57 18.98
N VAL A 16 -1.67 52.15 18.00
CA VAL A 16 -3.00 52.74 17.73
C VAL A 16 -3.97 52.44 18.88
N LEU A 17 -4.00 51.20 19.37
CA LEU A 17 -4.85 50.80 20.51
C LEU A 17 -4.50 51.56 21.78
N LEU A 18 -3.21 51.78 22.05
CA LEU A 18 -2.77 52.57 23.21
C LEU A 18 -3.27 54.02 23.13
N ALA A 19 -3.15 54.64 21.94
CA ALA A 19 -3.63 56.00 21.71
C ALA A 19 -5.15 56.12 21.87
N ALA A 20 -5.91 55.12 21.38
CA ALA A 20 -7.36 55.09 21.51
C ALA A 20 -7.83 54.89 22.96
N ALA A 21 -7.07 54.15 23.78
CA ALA A 21 -7.38 53.93 25.19
C ALA A 21 -7.14 55.17 26.09
N HIS A 22 -6.43 56.18 25.60
CA HIS A 22 -6.08 57.39 26.36
C HIS A 22 -6.50 58.66 25.59
N PRO A 23 -7.80 58.95 25.47
CA PRO A 23 -8.30 60.10 24.69
C PRO A 23 -7.90 61.47 25.26
N GLY A 24 -7.51 61.54 26.54
CA GLY A 24 -6.91 62.74 27.16
C GLY A 24 -5.45 63.01 26.74
N GLY A 25 -4.90 62.19 25.84
CA GLY A 25 -3.51 62.22 25.42
C GLY A 25 -2.63 61.34 26.30
N VAL A 26 -1.64 60.73 25.67
CA VAL A 26 -0.49 60.12 26.36
C VAL A 26 0.62 61.17 26.33
N GLU A 27 1.36 61.33 27.42
CA GLU A 27 2.60 62.12 27.42
C GLU A 27 3.42 61.80 26.16
N PRO A 28 3.77 62.78 25.31
CA PRO A 28 4.40 62.53 24.00
C PRO A 28 5.69 61.70 24.09
N VAL A 29 6.36 61.76 25.24
CA VAL A 29 7.59 61.02 25.56
C VAL A 29 7.32 59.52 25.81
N LEU A 30 6.12 59.14 26.26
CA LEU A 30 5.77 57.75 26.59
C LEU A 30 5.47 56.90 25.35
N VAL A 31 4.98 57.50 24.26
CA VAL A 31 4.67 56.79 23.01
C VAL A 31 5.91 56.13 22.38
N PRO A 32 7.04 56.83 22.14
CA PRO A 32 8.24 56.19 21.58
C PRO A 32 8.84 55.15 22.53
N VAL A 33 8.76 55.36 23.86
CA VAL A 33 9.22 54.38 24.86
C VAL A 33 8.39 53.10 24.77
N TYR A 34 7.07 53.21 24.64
CA TYR A 34 6.18 52.06 24.47
C TYR A 34 6.44 51.32 23.16
N VAL A 35 6.57 52.04 22.04
CA VAL A 35 6.89 51.44 20.73
C VAL A 35 8.21 50.68 20.79
N LEU A 36 9.23 51.24 21.43
CA LEU A 36 10.54 50.61 21.60
C LEU A 36 10.45 49.37 22.49
N LEU A 37 9.67 49.42 23.57
CA LEU A 37 9.41 48.28 24.46
C LEU A 37 8.70 47.13 23.71
N VAL A 38 7.63 47.41 22.99
CA VAL A 38 6.89 46.41 22.18
C VAL A 38 7.81 45.84 21.09
N GLY A 39 8.61 46.69 20.43
CA GLY A 39 9.61 46.27 19.45
C GLY A 39 10.68 45.36 20.04
N LEU A 40 11.18 45.66 21.24
CA LEU A 40 12.16 44.84 21.95
C LEU A 40 11.59 43.47 22.33
N ILE A 41 10.34 43.41 22.82
CA ILE A 41 9.66 42.16 23.15
C ILE A 41 9.39 41.34 21.87
N ALA A 42 9.01 42.01 20.79
CA ALA A 42 8.84 41.38 19.48
C ALA A 42 10.16 40.87 18.88
N ALA A 43 11.30 41.50 19.21
CA ALA A 43 12.62 40.98 18.86
C ALA A 43 13.05 39.81 19.78
N LEU A 44 12.73 39.90 21.09
CA LEU A 44 13.01 38.84 22.07
C LEU A 44 12.34 37.52 21.70
N ARG A 45 11.21 37.58 20.97
CA ARG A 45 10.53 36.44 20.37
C ARG A 45 11.44 35.56 19.51
N TRP A 46 12.44 36.13 18.83
CA TRP A 46 13.38 35.37 18.01
C TRP A 46 14.39 34.58 18.86
N ARG A 47 14.64 35.03 20.09
CA ARG A 47 15.52 34.32 21.02
C ARG A 47 14.77 33.33 21.91
N SER A 48 13.56 33.68 22.34
CA SER A 48 12.71 32.83 23.16
C SER A 48 11.25 33.29 23.14
N ALA A 49 10.34 32.50 22.57
CA ALA A 49 8.91 32.80 22.60
C ALA A 49 8.34 32.86 24.03
N ARG A 50 8.90 32.04 24.93
CA ARG A 50 8.53 32.02 26.35
C ARG A 50 8.87 33.33 27.04
N ALA A 51 10.11 33.80 26.86
CA ALA A 51 10.55 35.06 27.47
C ALA A 51 9.78 36.25 26.91
N ALA A 52 9.51 36.25 25.60
CA ALA A 52 8.69 37.28 24.96
C ALA A 52 7.25 37.31 25.50
N PHE A 53 6.62 36.15 25.69
CA PHE A 53 5.26 36.09 26.26
C PHE A 53 5.21 36.58 27.70
N VAL A 54 6.15 36.15 28.55
CA VAL A 54 6.23 36.62 29.94
C VAL A 54 6.52 38.11 30.00
N ALA A 55 7.42 38.62 29.13
CA ALA A 55 7.70 40.04 29.04
C ALA A 55 6.50 40.85 28.56
N ALA A 56 5.66 40.31 27.67
CA ALA A 56 4.45 40.96 27.17
C ALA A 56 3.35 41.13 28.23
N LEU A 57 3.34 40.31 29.29
CA LEU A 57 2.40 40.48 30.42
C LEU A 57 2.63 41.79 31.19
N VAL A 58 3.85 42.33 31.17
CA VAL A 58 4.23 43.55 31.90
C VAL A 58 3.60 44.81 31.29
N PRO A 59 3.80 45.15 30.00
CA PRO A 59 3.12 46.29 29.40
C PRO A 59 1.61 46.09 29.37
N ALA A 60 1.11 44.86 29.13
CA ALA A 60 -0.32 44.59 29.16
C ALA A 60 -0.96 44.92 30.52
N GLY A 61 -0.28 44.59 31.61
CA GLY A 61 -0.71 44.93 32.95
C GLY A 61 -0.49 46.40 33.33
N LEU A 62 0.53 47.08 32.82
CA LEU A 62 0.85 48.44 33.24
C LEU A 62 0.02 49.49 32.50
N THR A 63 -0.17 49.32 31.19
CA THR A 63 -0.81 50.34 30.34
C THR A 63 -2.24 49.99 29.93
N GLY A 64 -2.69 48.75 30.16
CA GLY A 64 -3.94 48.23 29.60
C GLY A 64 -3.90 48.07 28.07
N GLY A 65 -2.75 48.35 27.44
CA GLY A 65 -2.47 48.13 26.02
C GLY A 65 -1.80 46.77 25.79
N ALA A 66 -1.06 46.63 24.70
CA ALA A 66 -0.28 45.45 24.34
C ALA A 66 -1.08 44.14 24.17
N SER A 67 -2.41 44.21 24.04
CA SER A 67 -3.28 43.05 23.89
C SER A 67 -2.96 42.26 22.61
N MET A 68 -2.58 42.94 21.53
CA MET A 68 -2.21 42.26 20.29
C MET A 68 -0.83 41.60 20.38
N LEU A 69 0.13 42.25 21.03
CA LEU A 69 1.42 41.64 21.38
C LEU A 69 1.23 40.42 22.28
N LEU A 70 0.35 40.50 23.28
CA LEU A 70 0.03 39.40 24.18
C LEU A 70 -0.56 38.21 23.41
N ALA A 71 -1.52 38.46 22.51
CA ALA A 71 -2.13 37.41 21.71
C ALA A 71 -1.12 36.77 20.74
N TRP A 72 -0.32 37.58 20.06
CA TRP A 72 0.69 37.09 19.14
C TRP A 72 1.78 36.28 19.86
N THR A 73 2.33 36.81 20.95
CA THR A 73 3.36 36.10 21.73
C THR A 73 2.79 34.87 22.45
N GLY A 74 1.54 34.91 22.89
CA GLY A 74 0.83 33.79 23.50
C GLY A 74 0.61 32.65 22.52
N PHE A 75 0.09 32.93 21.33
CA PHE A 75 -0.05 31.94 20.26
C PHE A 75 1.28 31.28 19.91
N GLN A 76 2.32 32.10 19.77
CA GLN A 76 3.63 31.61 19.42
C GLN A 76 4.28 30.79 20.52
N ALA A 77 4.14 31.20 21.78
CA ALA A 77 4.56 30.41 22.93
C ALA A 77 3.82 29.06 22.90
N GLY A 78 2.49 29.07 22.72
CA GLY A 78 1.67 27.86 22.61
C GLY A 78 2.23 26.84 21.62
N ARG A 79 2.68 27.31 20.45
CA ARG A 79 3.27 26.46 19.41
C ARG A 79 4.61 25.83 19.81
N GLU A 80 5.45 26.55 20.55
CA GLU A 80 6.80 26.11 20.94
C GLU A 80 6.84 25.31 22.24
N LEU A 81 5.85 25.45 23.11
CA LEU A 81 5.77 24.76 24.39
C LEU A 81 5.41 23.28 24.26
N ALA A 82 6.40 22.46 23.89
CA ALA A 82 6.22 21.02 23.70
C ALA A 82 5.89 20.25 24.99
N ARG A 83 6.42 20.66 26.16
CA ARG A 83 6.27 19.92 27.42
C ARG A 83 5.14 20.48 28.29
N PRO A 84 4.37 19.64 29.00
CA PRO A 84 3.28 20.07 29.87
C PRO A 84 3.75 21.00 31.01
N ARG A 85 4.95 20.74 31.57
CA ARG A 85 5.54 21.59 32.61
C ARG A 85 5.68 23.06 32.22
N HIS A 86 5.99 23.33 30.96
CA HIS A 86 6.15 24.72 30.50
C HIS A 86 4.79 25.41 30.34
N LEU A 87 3.73 24.66 30.04
CA LEU A 87 2.37 25.19 29.95
C LEU A 87 1.90 25.64 31.34
N GLY A 88 2.17 24.82 32.37
CA GLY A 88 1.86 25.19 33.75
C GLY A 88 2.55 26.48 34.17
N VAL A 89 3.83 26.68 33.80
CA VAL A 89 4.55 27.93 34.07
C VAL A 89 3.93 29.11 33.31
N ALA A 90 3.57 28.94 32.04
CA ALA A 90 2.95 30.01 31.25
C ALA A 90 1.54 30.37 31.76
N ALA A 91 0.71 29.38 32.09
CA ALA A 91 -0.60 29.57 32.68
C ALA A 91 -0.50 30.20 34.08
N GLY A 92 0.49 29.79 34.89
CA GLY A 92 0.79 30.39 36.19
C GLY A 92 1.23 31.85 36.06
N ALA A 93 2.04 32.20 35.05
CA ALA A 93 2.41 33.59 34.78
C ALA A 93 1.21 34.44 34.39
N VAL A 94 0.30 33.92 33.56
CA VAL A 94 -0.97 34.58 33.20
C VAL A 94 -1.85 34.78 34.43
N ALA A 95 -2.03 33.74 35.25
CA ALA A 95 -2.85 33.80 36.47
C ALA A 95 -2.25 34.76 37.51
N GLY A 96 -0.92 34.75 37.68
CA GLY A 96 -0.23 35.66 38.58
C GLY A 96 -0.32 37.12 38.13
N ALA A 97 -0.17 37.38 36.83
CA ALA A 97 -0.35 38.71 36.27
C ALA A 97 -1.80 39.22 36.45
N LEU A 98 -2.79 38.38 36.13
CA LEU A 98 -4.21 38.70 36.35
C LEU A 98 -4.51 38.93 37.83
N GLY A 99 -4.01 38.07 38.73
CA GLY A 99 -4.20 38.21 40.17
C GLY A 99 -3.61 39.51 40.72
N ALA A 100 -2.43 39.90 40.26
CA ALA A 100 -1.83 41.20 40.61
C ALA A 100 -2.70 42.36 40.11
N GLN A 101 -3.22 42.30 38.88
CA GLN A 101 -4.12 43.34 38.36
C GLN A 101 -5.40 43.46 39.19
N LEU A 102 -6.01 42.33 39.55
CA LEU A 102 -7.20 42.31 40.38
C LEU A 102 -6.91 42.88 41.78
N ALA A 103 -5.74 42.62 42.36
CA ALA A 103 -5.40 43.15 43.68
C ALA A 103 -5.23 44.68 43.70
N PHE A 104 -4.72 45.28 42.62
CA PHE A 104 -4.39 46.71 42.57
C PHE A 104 -5.41 47.60 41.83
N ARG A 105 -6.29 47.01 40.99
CA ARG A 105 -7.19 47.78 40.10
C ARG A 105 -8.66 47.34 40.13
N ALA A 106 -9.01 46.31 40.92
CA ALA A 106 -10.39 45.85 41.01
C ALA A 106 -11.17 46.70 42.00
N ASP A 107 -11.73 47.80 41.50
CA ASP A 107 -12.48 48.74 42.32
C ASP A 107 -14.00 48.53 42.18
N ASP A 108 -14.43 47.90 41.08
CA ASP A 108 -15.82 47.52 40.80
C ASP A 108 -15.90 46.17 40.06
N GLY A 109 -17.09 45.54 40.07
CA GLY A 109 -17.31 44.26 39.40
C GLY A 109 -17.15 44.33 37.87
N ARG A 110 -17.33 45.51 37.26
CA ARG A 110 -17.21 45.71 35.82
C ARG A 110 -15.75 45.64 35.36
N ARG A 111 -14.84 46.32 36.06
CA ARG A 111 -13.39 46.28 35.82
C ARG A 111 -12.83 44.89 36.00
N VAL A 112 -13.30 44.15 37.01
CA VAL A 112 -12.98 42.73 37.18
C VAL A 112 -13.36 41.93 35.95
N ALA A 113 -14.61 42.08 35.46
CA ALA A 113 -15.07 41.36 34.27
C ALA A 113 -14.24 41.70 33.03
N VAL A 114 -13.92 42.99 32.81
CA VAL A 114 -13.08 43.42 31.69
C VAL A 114 -11.67 42.82 31.79
N LEU A 115 -11.01 42.92 32.94
CA LEU A 115 -9.67 42.36 33.14
C LEU A 115 -9.64 40.86 32.89
N VAL A 116 -10.56 40.10 33.49
CA VAL A 116 -10.65 38.65 33.30
C VAL A 116 -10.86 38.33 31.82
N SER A 117 -11.80 39.01 31.15
CA SER A 117 -12.07 38.79 29.72
C SER A 117 -10.84 39.07 28.84
N THR A 118 -10.09 40.14 29.12
CA THR A 118 -8.87 40.50 28.37
C THR A 118 -7.81 39.41 28.48
N TYR A 119 -7.51 38.92 29.69
CA TYR A 119 -6.51 37.86 29.86
C TYR A 119 -6.97 36.52 29.28
N VAL A 120 -8.27 36.22 29.31
CA VAL A 120 -8.81 35.02 28.65
C VAL A 120 -8.65 35.12 27.13
N VAL A 121 -9.09 36.22 26.52
CA VAL A 121 -9.13 36.41 25.07
C VAL A 121 -7.74 36.61 24.46
N PHE A 122 -6.87 37.39 25.11
CA PHE A 122 -5.58 37.78 24.55
C PHE A 122 -4.39 37.01 25.12
N ALA A 123 -4.55 36.25 26.19
CA ALA A 123 -3.45 35.42 26.74
C ALA A 123 -3.77 33.93 26.66
N LEU A 124 -4.89 33.50 27.27
CA LEU A 124 -5.19 32.08 27.44
C LEU A 124 -5.63 31.40 26.14
N LEU A 125 -6.60 31.96 25.41
CA LEU A 125 -7.07 31.39 24.15
C LEU A 125 -5.98 31.31 23.07
N PRO A 126 -5.15 32.35 22.85
CA PRO A 126 -4.04 32.27 21.91
C PRO A 126 -3.01 31.22 22.33
N LEU A 127 -2.66 31.16 23.62
CA LEU A 127 -1.74 30.14 24.14
C LEU A 127 -2.25 28.71 23.91
N LEU A 128 -3.52 28.44 24.20
CA LEU A 128 -4.14 27.13 24.01
C LEU A 128 -4.30 26.78 22.53
N SER A 129 -4.73 27.73 21.69
CA SER A 129 -4.87 27.51 20.25
C SER A 129 -3.52 27.24 19.58
N GLY A 130 -2.47 27.97 19.94
CA GLY A 130 -1.11 27.71 19.47
C GLY A 130 -0.63 26.30 19.83
N ARG A 131 -0.96 25.84 21.05
CA ARG A 131 -0.66 24.48 21.49
C ARG A 131 -1.45 23.42 20.73
N TYR A 132 -2.74 23.65 20.51
CA TYR A 132 -3.62 22.77 19.75
C TYR A 132 -3.12 22.60 18.31
N VAL A 133 -2.80 23.70 17.62
CA VAL A 133 -2.27 23.64 16.25
C VAL A 133 -0.92 22.92 16.22
N ALA A 134 -0.02 23.17 17.18
CA ALA A 134 1.25 22.43 17.22
C ALA A 134 1.08 20.93 17.52
N GLN A 135 0.05 20.55 18.28
CA GLN A 135 -0.29 19.14 18.51
C GLN A 135 -0.85 18.48 17.24
N GLN A 136 -1.74 19.18 16.53
CA GLN A 136 -2.27 18.75 15.23
C GLN A 136 -1.15 18.58 14.20
N ASP A 137 -0.25 19.56 14.07
CA ASP A 137 0.91 19.51 13.17
C ASP A 137 1.81 18.28 13.48
N ARG A 138 2.04 17.98 14.76
CA ARG A 138 2.83 16.81 15.18
C ARG A 138 2.15 15.49 14.88
N LEU A 139 0.83 15.41 15.08
CA LEU A 139 0.04 14.22 14.78
C LEU A 139 0.03 13.95 13.28
N ALA A 140 -0.23 14.97 12.46
CA ALA A 140 -0.18 14.87 11.00
C ALA A 140 1.20 14.38 10.54
N ALA A 141 2.29 15.01 11.02
CA ALA A 141 3.65 14.58 10.69
C ALA A 141 3.99 13.17 11.19
N ALA A 142 3.37 12.67 12.27
CA ALA A 142 3.53 11.30 12.73
C ALA A 142 2.79 10.31 11.83
N LEU A 143 1.55 10.64 11.42
CA LEU A 143 0.75 9.84 10.50
C LEU A 143 1.42 9.73 9.12
N ASP A 144 1.97 10.82 8.59
CA ASP A 144 2.67 10.82 7.30
C ASP A 144 3.93 9.95 7.35
N ARG A 145 4.69 10.02 8.45
CA ARG A 145 5.84 9.13 8.67
C ARG A 145 5.42 7.67 8.72
N HIS A 146 4.35 7.36 9.43
CA HIS A 146 3.84 5.99 9.53
C HIS A 146 3.33 5.46 8.17
N ARG A 147 2.59 6.28 7.41
CA ARG A 147 2.13 5.93 6.05
C ARG A 147 3.31 5.64 5.12
N ALA A 148 4.36 6.47 5.17
CA ALA A 148 5.57 6.26 4.37
C ALA A 148 6.33 4.98 4.77
N GLU A 149 6.30 4.60 6.05
CA GLU A 149 6.89 3.34 6.52
C GLU A 149 6.08 2.12 6.03
N VAL A 150 4.75 2.16 6.17
CA VAL A 150 3.86 1.08 5.70
C VAL A 150 4.00 0.88 4.19
N ARG A 151 4.08 1.96 3.40
CA ARG A 151 4.29 1.89 1.94
C ARG A 151 5.60 1.17 1.61
N ARG A 152 6.70 1.56 2.25
CA ARG A 152 8.01 0.91 2.07
C ARG A 152 8.01 -0.57 2.43
N ARG A 153 7.32 -0.94 3.52
CA ARG A 153 7.17 -2.36 3.91
C ARG A 153 6.38 -3.15 2.86
N ARG A 154 5.29 -2.60 2.33
CA ARG A 154 4.50 -3.26 1.28
C ARG A 154 5.30 -3.45 -0.01
N GLU A 155 6.06 -2.44 -0.43
CA GLU A 155 6.93 -2.54 -1.61
C GLU A 155 8.01 -3.61 -1.42
N ALA A 156 8.63 -3.69 -0.23
CA ALA A 156 9.61 -4.72 0.07
C ALA A 156 9.01 -6.14 0.07
N VAL A 157 7.80 -6.31 0.62
CA VAL A 157 7.08 -7.59 0.59
C VAL A 157 6.72 -7.99 -0.84
N ALA A 158 6.18 -7.06 -1.64
CA ALA A 158 5.83 -7.32 -3.04
C ALA A 158 7.06 -7.71 -3.87
N GLU A 159 8.21 -7.07 -3.63
CA GLU A 159 9.45 -7.43 -4.32
C GLU A 159 9.97 -8.82 -3.90
N GLN A 160 9.88 -9.15 -2.61
CA GLN A 160 10.21 -10.50 -2.13
C GLN A 160 9.29 -11.57 -2.75
N GLU A 161 8.00 -11.30 -2.87
CA GLU A 161 7.04 -12.20 -3.52
C GLU A 161 7.37 -12.38 -5.00
N ARG A 162 7.68 -11.30 -5.72
CA ARG A 162 8.15 -11.38 -7.12
C ARG A 162 9.42 -12.21 -7.27
N LEU A 163 10.39 -12.06 -6.36
CA LEU A 163 11.62 -12.85 -6.39
C LEU A 163 11.36 -14.33 -6.10
N ARG A 164 10.52 -14.63 -5.10
CA ARG A 164 10.08 -16.01 -4.81
C ARG A 164 9.38 -16.63 -6.02
N GLU A 165 8.53 -15.85 -6.68
CA GLU A 165 7.83 -16.29 -7.88
C GLU A 165 8.78 -16.60 -9.03
N ARG A 166 9.75 -15.71 -9.28
CA ARG A 166 10.78 -15.93 -10.30
C ARG A 166 11.60 -17.19 -10.02
N ILE A 167 11.96 -17.44 -8.76
CA ILE A 167 12.69 -18.66 -8.36
C ILE A 167 11.82 -19.90 -8.56
N ARG A 168 10.53 -19.84 -8.19
CA ARG A 168 9.57 -20.93 -8.40
C ARG A 168 9.43 -21.26 -9.89
N ILE A 169 9.19 -20.25 -10.73
CA ILE A 169 9.09 -20.42 -12.19
C ILE A 169 10.38 -21.02 -12.75
N ALA A 170 11.56 -20.53 -12.34
CA ALA A 170 12.83 -21.06 -12.81
C ALA A 170 13.00 -22.56 -12.46
N ARG A 171 12.57 -22.98 -11.27
CA ARG A 171 12.59 -24.38 -10.85
C ARG A 171 11.63 -25.23 -11.68
N ASP A 172 10.39 -24.78 -11.86
CA ASP A 172 9.39 -25.48 -12.67
C ASP A 172 9.84 -25.62 -14.14
N LEU A 173 10.47 -24.58 -14.68
CA LEU A 173 11.09 -24.61 -16.02
C LEU A 173 12.25 -25.60 -16.07
N HIS A 174 13.14 -25.59 -15.08
CA HIS A 174 14.27 -26.52 -15.02
C HIS A 174 13.81 -27.97 -14.92
N ASP A 175 12.80 -28.26 -14.09
CA ASP A 175 12.27 -29.61 -13.92
C ASP A 175 11.55 -30.11 -15.17
N SER A 176 10.76 -29.26 -15.81
CA SER A 176 10.04 -29.62 -17.05
C SER A 176 10.97 -29.78 -18.24
N LEU A 177 11.97 -28.91 -18.39
CA LEU A 177 13.02 -29.05 -19.42
C LEU A 177 13.89 -30.28 -19.13
N GLY A 178 14.33 -30.48 -17.89
CA GLY A 178 15.13 -31.63 -17.48
C GLY A 178 14.45 -32.95 -17.84
N ARG A 179 13.14 -33.07 -17.62
CA ARG A 179 12.35 -34.25 -18.03
C ARG A 179 12.29 -34.42 -19.55
N ARG A 180 12.00 -33.36 -20.31
CA ARG A 180 11.92 -33.43 -21.79
C ARG A 180 13.28 -33.79 -22.41
N LEU A 181 14.36 -33.24 -21.86
CA LEU A 181 15.72 -33.50 -22.32
C LEU A 181 16.20 -34.91 -21.93
N GLY A 182 15.80 -35.42 -20.77
CA GLY A 182 16.02 -36.82 -20.39
C GLY A 182 15.36 -37.80 -21.34
N LEU A 183 14.12 -37.51 -21.77
CA LEU A 183 13.40 -38.32 -22.76
C LEU A 183 14.08 -38.30 -24.13
N VAL A 184 14.51 -37.14 -24.62
CA VAL A 184 15.24 -37.04 -25.89
C VAL A 184 16.57 -37.79 -25.82
N SER A 185 17.30 -37.70 -24.70
CA SER A 185 18.54 -38.46 -24.53
C SER A 185 18.28 -39.97 -24.47
N HIS A 186 17.18 -40.40 -23.84
CA HIS A 186 16.83 -41.82 -23.76
C HIS A 186 16.42 -42.39 -25.12
N GLN A 187 15.60 -41.65 -25.89
CA GLN A 187 15.23 -42.01 -27.26
C GLN A 187 16.46 -42.09 -28.17
N ALA A 188 17.40 -41.14 -28.05
CA ALA A 188 18.65 -41.20 -28.80
C ALA A 188 19.47 -42.47 -28.50
N THR A 189 19.49 -42.93 -27.23
CA THR A 189 20.18 -44.17 -26.85
C THR A 189 19.41 -45.43 -27.27
N ALA A 190 18.08 -45.43 -27.25
CA ALA A 190 17.28 -46.56 -27.75
C ALA A 190 17.48 -46.76 -29.26
N PHE A 191 17.52 -45.69 -30.05
CA PHE A 191 17.87 -45.74 -31.47
C PHE A 191 19.30 -46.24 -31.75
N GLU A 192 20.25 -46.02 -30.83
CA GLU A 192 21.60 -46.60 -30.93
C GLU A 192 21.62 -48.12 -30.73
N GLN A 193 20.66 -48.70 -30.00
CA GLN A 193 20.62 -50.14 -29.68
C GLN A 193 19.79 -50.97 -30.67
N GLU A 194 18.88 -50.36 -31.41
CA GLU A 194 17.93 -51.06 -32.29
C GLU A 194 18.43 -51.24 -33.74
N TYR A 195 19.55 -50.62 -34.15
CA TYR A 195 20.11 -50.72 -35.50
C TYR A 195 21.66 -50.82 -35.53
N GLU A 196 22.20 -51.99 -35.89
CA GLU A 196 23.66 -52.27 -36.04
C GLU A 196 24.31 -51.67 -37.32
N GLY A 197 23.70 -50.66 -37.95
CA GLY A 197 24.15 -50.12 -39.26
C GLY A 197 24.85 -48.76 -39.18
N GLU A 198 26.16 -48.76 -39.42
CA GLU A 198 27.12 -47.65 -39.66
C GLU A 198 26.55 -46.24 -39.95
N HIS A 199 26.16 -45.47 -38.91
CA HIS A 199 25.85 -44.04 -39.08
C HIS A 199 26.40 -43.17 -37.96
N GLU A 200 27.65 -42.74 -38.14
CA GLU A 200 28.34 -41.69 -37.39
C GLU A 200 27.56 -40.35 -37.32
N GLY A 201 26.57 -40.16 -38.19
CA GLY A 201 25.65 -39.02 -38.18
C GLY A 201 24.67 -39.00 -37.01
N VAL A 202 24.14 -40.16 -36.59
CA VAL A 202 23.18 -40.26 -35.47
C VAL A 202 23.89 -40.04 -34.13
N ARG A 203 25.08 -40.63 -33.95
CA ARG A 203 25.95 -40.35 -32.78
C ARG A 203 26.29 -38.87 -32.66
N ARG A 204 26.61 -38.21 -33.79
CA ARG A 204 26.90 -36.77 -33.84
C ARG A 204 25.66 -35.93 -33.53
N LEU A 205 24.48 -36.31 -34.00
CA LEU A 205 23.24 -35.61 -33.70
C LEU A 205 22.88 -35.73 -32.20
N ALA A 206 22.96 -36.93 -31.62
CA ALA A 206 22.72 -37.15 -30.20
C ALA A 206 23.76 -36.42 -29.31
N ALA A 207 25.03 -36.41 -29.70
CA ALA A 207 26.07 -35.64 -29.02
C ALA A 207 25.86 -34.12 -29.18
N SER A 208 25.43 -33.65 -30.35
CA SER A 208 25.15 -32.25 -30.62
C SER A 208 23.92 -31.75 -29.85
N VAL A 209 22.88 -32.57 -29.72
CA VAL A 209 21.72 -32.29 -28.85
C VAL A 209 22.16 -32.20 -27.38
N ARG A 210 22.98 -33.13 -26.89
CA ARG A 210 23.54 -33.07 -25.52
C ARG A 210 24.43 -31.83 -25.30
N GLY A 211 25.26 -31.47 -26.28
CA GLY A 211 26.10 -30.28 -26.25
C GLY A 211 25.30 -28.98 -26.24
N ALA A 212 24.34 -28.85 -27.16
CA ALA A 212 23.44 -27.70 -27.24
C ALA A 212 22.61 -27.50 -25.98
N VAL A 213 22.20 -28.61 -25.33
CA VAL A 213 21.51 -28.58 -24.03
C VAL A 213 22.40 -28.01 -22.93
N THR A 214 23.67 -28.40 -22.90
CA THR A 214 24.61 -27.96 -21.87
C THR A 214 24.97 -26.48 -22.06
N GLU A 215 25.16 -26.04 -23.31
CA GLU A 215 25.36 -24.63 -23.66
C GLU A 215 24.13 -23.77 -23.35
N PHE A 216 22.92 -24.27 -23.63
CA PHE A 216 21.69 -23.54 -23.30
C PHE A 216 21.45 -23.41 -21.80
N GLN A 217 21.83 -24.41 -20.99
CA GLN A 217 21.76 -24.31 -19.52
C GLN A 217 22.71 -23.24 -18.98
N GLN A 218 23.87 -23.03 -19.62
CA GLN A 218 24.79 -21.94 -19.29
C GLN A 218 24.24 -20.57 -19.74
N LEU A 219 23.64 -20.49 -20.94
CA LEU A 219 23.00 -19.28 -21.49
C LEU A 219 21.71 -18.88 -20.77
N ALA A 220 20.91 -19.84 -20.29
CA ALA A 220 19.73 -19.59 -19.46
C ALA A 220 20.11 -19.01 -18.08
N GLY A 221 21.34 -19.24 -17.62
CA GLY A 221 21.93 -18.52 -16.48
C GLY A 221 22.16 -17.03 -16.76
N VAL A 222 22.32 -16.64 -18.03
CA VAL A 222 22.64 -15.27 -18.48
C VAL A 222 21.40 -14.47 -18.91
N LEU A 223 20.33 -15.11 -19.36
CA LEU A 223 19.07 -14.44 -19.76
C LEU A 223 18.15 -14.04 -18.58
N ARG A 224 18.65 -14.06 -17.34
CA ARG A 224 17.92 -13.59 -16.14
C ARG A 224 17.82 -12.05 -16.03
N THR A 225 17.94 -11.35 -17.16
CA THR A 225 17.73 -9.91 -17.33
C THR A 225 17.02 -9.64 -18.66
N GLY A 226 15.74 -9.25 -18.59
CA GLY A 226 15.06 -8.52 -19.67
C GLY A 226 13.84 -9.20 -20.31
N ASP A 227 12.67 -8.62 -20.04
CA ASP A 227 11.45 -8.50 -20.85
C ASP A 227 10.49 -9.68 -21.17
N GLU A 228 9.35 -9.60 -20.46
CA GLU A 228 7.97 -9.45 -20.96
C GLU A 228 7.63 -9.89 -22.40
N ARG A 229 7.05 -11.10 -22.51
CA ARG A 229 5.77 -11.41 -23.20
C ARG A 229 5.46 -12.90 -23.02
N ARG A 230 4.55 -13.26 -22.11
CA ARG A 230 4.13 -14.66 -21.89
C ARG A 230 3.35 -15.18 -23.11
N PRO A 231 3.67 -16.36 -23.68
CA PRO A 231 2.82 -17.03 -24.67
C PRO A 231 1.47 -17.42 -24.05
N ARG A 232 0.38 -17.39 -24.84
CA ARG A 232 -0.94 -17.88 -24.43
C ARG A 232 -0.85 -19.37 -24.08
N GLU A 233 -1.29 -19.74 -22.88
CA GLU A 233 -1.23 -21.13 -22.41
C GLU A 233 -2.21 -22.04 -23.18
N PRO A 234 -1.85 -23.30 -23.48
CA PRO A 234 -2.70 -24.23 -24.23
C PRO A 234 -3.95 -24.65 -23.45
N GLY A 235 -5.07 -24.79 -24.16
CA GLY A 235 -6.38 -25.20 -23.63
C GLY A 235 -6.98 -26.38 -24.41
N LEU A 236 -8.29 -26.57 -24.30
CA LEU A 236 -8.99 -27.75 -24.81
C LEU A 236 -8.78 -28.04 -26.31
N ALA A 237 -8.66 -27.00 -27.14
CA ALA A 237 -8.41 -27.13 -28.57
C ALA A 237 -7.05 -27.79 -28.89
N ALA A 238 -6.09 -27.75 -27.97
CA ALA A 238 -4.76 -28.34 -28.15
C ALA A 238 -4.71 -29.86 -27.91
N ILE A 239 -5.78 -30.47 -27.38
CA ILE A 239 -5.84 -31.92 -27.13
C ILE A 239 -5.74 -32.73 -28.43
N GLY A 240 -6.43 -32.29 -29.49
CA GLY A 240 -6.37 -32.96 -30.80
C GLY A 240 -4.93 -32.99 -31.36
N PRO A 241 -4.28 -31.83 -31.52
CA PRO A 241 -2.89 -31.74 -31.94
C PRO A 241 -1.92 -32.60 -31.13
N VAL A 242 -2.05 -32.61 -29.79
CA VAL A 242 -1.21 -33.45 -28.92
C VAL A 242 -1.44 -34.94 -29.18
N VAL A 243 -2.68 -35.39 -29.34
CA VAL A 243 -2.95 -36.80 -29.65
C VAL A 243 -2.31 -37.19 -30.99
N GLU A 244 -2.39 -36.33 -32.01
CA GLU A 244 -1.75 -36.59 -33.30
C GLU A 244 -0.22 -36.66 -33.20
N GLU A 245 0.40 -35.85 -32.34
CA GLU A 245 1.85 -35.90 -32.08
C GLU A 245 2.27 -37.28 -31.52
N TYR A 246 1.51 -37.81 -30.55
CA TYR A 246 1.78 -39.14 -29.99
C TYR A 246 1.52 -40.25 -31.01
N ARG A 247 0.51 -40.13 -31.87
CA ARG A 247 0.27 -41.07 -32.98
C ARG A 247 1.41 -41.07 -33.98
N ALA A 248 1.89 -39.90 -34.37
CA ALA A 248 3.03 -39.75 -35.27
C ALA A 248 4.32 -40.34 -34.68
N ALA A 249 4.45 -40.33 -33.35
CA ALA A 249 5.53 -40.98 -32.60
C ALA A 249 5.34 -42.50 -32.41
N GLY A 250 4.31 -43.11 -33.03
CA GLY A 250 4.07 -44.55 -33.00
C GLY A 250 3.26 -45.06 -31.81
N VAL A 251 2.66 -44.18 -31.00
CA VAL A 251 1.79 -44.60 -29.89
C VAL A 251 0.37 -44.84 -30.40
N PRO A 252 -0.21 -46.04 -30.23
CA PRO A 252 -1.57 -46.34 -30.68
C PRO A 252 -2.62 -45.67 -29.78
N VAL A 253 -2.95 -44.40 -30.07
CA VAL A 253 -3.93 -43.61 -29.30
C VAL A 253 -5.30 -43.55 -29.98
N ALA A 254 -6.35 -44.00 -29.30
CA ALA A 254 -7.75 -43.77 -29.68
C ALA A 254 -8.29 -42.53 -28.95
N LEU A 255 -8.87 -41.58 -29.69
CA LEU A 255 -9.51 -40.38 -29.12
C LEU A 255 -11.00 -40.42 -29.44
N HIS A 256 -11.83 -40.45 -28.40
CA HIS A 256 -13.28 -40.44 -28.51
C HIS A 256 -13.83 -39.14 -27.92
N ARG A 257 -14.81 -38.54 -28.62
CA ARG A 257 -15.53 -37.35 -28.18
C ARG A 257 -17.03 -37.65 -28.23
N ARG A 258 -17.71 -37.56 -27.09
CA ARG A 258 -19.15 -37.85 -26.94
C ARG A 258 -19.86 -36.68 -26.27
N GLY A 259 -21.15 -36.49 -26.59
CA GLY A 259 -21.94 -35.37 -26.08
C GLY A 259 -21.76 -34.07 -26.85
N VAL A 260 -22.42 -33.01 -26.38
CA VAL A 260 -22.39 -31.66 -26.99
C VAL A 260 -21.43 -30.77 -26.24
N PRO A 261 -20.40 -30.18 -26.89
CA PRO A 261 -19.45 -29.30 -26.20
C PRO A 261 -20.11 -28.09 -25.53
N GLY A 262 -19.88 -27.95 -24.23
CA GLY A 262 -20.32 -26.81 -23.43
C GLY A 262 -19.22 -25.75 -23.27
N THR A 263 -19.59 -24.54 -22.83
CA THR A 263 -18.62 -23.46 -22.53
C THR A 263 -17.92 -23.72 -21.21
N MET A 264 -16.59 -23.82 -21.24
CA MET A 264 -15.75 -24.06 -20.06
C MET A 264 -14.97 -22.80 -19.68
N THR A 265 -14.62 -22.66 -18.40
CA THR A 265 -13.65 -21.64 -17.98
C THR A 265 -12.27 -21.95 -18.54
N ARG A 266 -11.41 -20.93 -18.68
CA ARG A 266 -10.00 -21.13 -19.07
C ARG A 266 -9.25 -22.07 -18.11
N ALA A 267 -9.57 -22.03 -16.83
CA ALA A 267 -8.99 -22.93 -15.84
C ALA A 267 -9.38 -24.39 -16.12
N SER A 268 -10.65 -24.65 -16.43
CA SER A 268 -11.13 -25.99 -16.76
C SER A 268 -10.58 -26.50 -18.11
N GLU A 269 -10.49 -25.64 -19.13
CA GLU A 269 -9.87 -25.99 -20.42
C GLU A 269 -8.39 -26.39 -20.26
N ARG A 270 -7.65 -25.66 -19.42
CA ARG A 270 -6.24 -25.94 -19.13
C ARG A 270 -6.10 -27.24 -18.33
N ALA A 271 -6.95 -27.45 -17.34
CA ALA A 271 -6.97 -28.67 -16.54
C ALA A 271 -7.21 -29.90 -17.43
N ALA A 272 -8.15 -29.83 -18.37
CA ALA A 272 -8.41 -30.90 -19.34
C ALA A 272 -7.15 -31.23 -20.17
N PHE A 273 -6.49 -30.20 -20.70
CA PHE A 273 -5.26 -30.38 -21.47
C PHE A 273 -4.15 -31.06 -20.64
N LEU A 274 -3.91 -30.59 -19.42
CA LEU A 274 -2.87 -31.14 -18.53
C LEU A 274 -3.14 -32.61 -18.15
N VAL A 275 -4.40 -32.97 -17.93
CA VAL A 275 -4.77 -34.37 -17.62
C VAL A 275 -4.51 -35.29 -18.80
N VAL A 276 -4.83 -34.86 -20.03
CA VAL A 276 -4.50 -35.63 -21.23
C VAL A 276 -2.99 -35.74 -21.43
N GLU A 277 -2.26 -34.63 -21.29
CA GLU A 277 -0.80 -34.61 -21.47
C GLU A 277 -0.07 -35.51 -20.47
N GLU A 278 -0.46 -35.45 -19.18
CA GLU A 278 0.09 -36.34 -18.16
C GLU A 278 -0.33 -37.80 -18.38
N GLY A 279 -1.59 -38.05 -18.75
CA GLY A 279 -2.09 -39.39 -19.01
C GLY A 279 -1.36 -40.09 -20.16
N LEU A 280 -1.17 -39.40 -21.29
CA LEU A 280 -0.41 -39.92 -22.44
C LEU A 280 1.06 -40.17 -22.08
N ARG A 281 1.69 -39.25 -21.33
CA ARG A 281 3.07 -39.42 -20.87
C ARG A 281 3.21 -40.64 -19.95
N ASN A 282 2.30 -40.79 -18.99
CA ASN A 282 2.29 -41.93 -18.08
C ASN A 282 2.11 -43.24 -18.84
N ALA A 283 1.25 -43.26 -19.87
CA ALA A 283 1.08 -44.44 -20.71
C ALA A 283 2.36 -44.79 -21.47
N VAL A 284 3.07 -43.81 -22.06
CA VAL A 284 4.35 -44.07 -22.75
C VAL A 284 5.43 -44.57 -21.78
N GLN A 285 5.49 -43.99 -20.58
CA GLN A 285 6.49 -44.35 -19.57
C GLN A 285 6.26 -45.73 -18.95
N HIS A 286 5.00 -46.09 -18.71
CA HIS A 286 4.64 -47.28 -17.91
C HIS A 286 4.03 -48.43 -18.74
N ALA A 287 3.60 -48.16 -19.97
CA ALA A 287 3.02 -49.14 -20.88
C ALA A 287 3.46 -48.89 -22.34
N PRO A 288 4.78 -48.87 -22.62
CA PRO A 288 5.29 -48.59 -23.97
C PRO A 288 4.71 -49.57 -25.00
N GLY A 289 4.26 -49.03 -26.14
CA GLY A 289 3.68 -49.80 -27.25
C GLY A 289 2.24 -50.31 -27.04
N GLN A 290 1.63 -50.07 -25.88
CA GLN A 290 0.25 -50.49 -25.60
C GLN A 290 -0.78 -49.45 -26.08
N PRO A 291 -2.00 -49.87 -26.45
CA PRO A 291 -3.06 -48.96 -26.87
C PRO A 291 -3.51 -48.05 -25.73
N VAL A 292 -3.65 -46.76 -26.04
CA VAL A 292 -4.13 -45.73 -25.09
C VAL A 292 -5.47 -45.21 -25.56
N THR A 293 -6.45 -45.12 -24.67
CA THR A 293 -7.78 -44.57 -24.97
C THR A 293 -7.96 -43.26 -24.23
N VAL A 294 -8.31 -42.20 -24.96
CA VAL A 294 -8.66 -40.88 -24.42
C VAL A 294 -10.14 -40.63 -24.72
N ASP A 295 -10.96 -40.55 -23.68
CA ASP A 295 -12.39 -40.29 -23.77
C ASP A 295 -12.70 -38.88 -23.24
N LEU A 296 -13.39 -38.08 -24.05
CA LEU A 296 -13.97 -36.78 -23.68
C LEU A 296 -15.48 -36.89 -23.79
N GLU A 297 -16.18 -36.90 -22.67
CA GLU A 297 -17.63 -37.04 -22.59
C GLU A 297 -18.25 -35.80 -21.93
N TRP A 298 -19.07 -35.10 -22.71
CA TRP A 298 -19.73 -33.87 -22.29
C TRP A 298 -21.10 -34.17 -21.67
N GLU A 299 -21.22 -33.89 -20.37
CA GLU A 299 -22.46 -33.86 -19.61
C GLU A 299 -22.98 -32.42 -19.49
N PRO A 300 -24.24 -32.18 -19.06
CA PRO A 300 -24.80 -30.82 -18.96
C PRO A 300 -23.96 -29.85 -18.12
N ASP A 301 -23.38 -30.34 -17.01
CA ASP A 301 -22.68 -29.50 -16.02
C ASP A 301 -21.17 -29.82 -15.90
N ALA A 302 -20.67 -30.84 -16.62
CA ALA A 302 -19.28 -31.26 -16.50
C ALA A 302 -18.73 -31.96 -17.77
N LEU A 303 -17.42 -31.84 -17.97
CA LEU A 303 -16.65 -32.67 -18.88
C LEU A 303 -16.06 -33.84 -18.08
N LEU A 304 -16.44 -35.05 -18.46
CA LEU A 304 -15.85 -36.31 -18.01
C LEU A 304 -14.70 -36.66 -18.95
N LEU A 305 -13.48 -36.60 -18.44
CA LEU A 305 -12.25 -36.93 -19.17
C LEU A 305 -11.66 -38.22 -18.61
N SER A 306 -11.30 -39.17 -19.46
CA SER A 306 -10.62 -40.41 -19.06
C SER A 306 -9.46 -40.71 -20.00
N VAL A 307 -8.31 -41.12 -19.43
CA VAL A 307 -7.16 -41.67 -20.16
C VAL A 307 -6.88 -43.06 -19.60
N ALA A 308 -6.89 -44.08 -20.46
CA ALA A 308 -6.73 -45.48 -20.06
C ALA A 308 -5.69 -46.21 -20.91
N ASN A 309 -4.89 -47.07 -20.28
CA ASN A 309 -3.93 -47.95 -20.95
C ASN A 309 -3.79 -49.28 -20.19
N PRO A 310 -3.44 -50.39 -20.88
CA PRO A 310 -3.04 -51.63 -20.22
C PRO A 310 -1.87 -51.38 -19.24
N ALA A 311 -1.89 -52.03 -18.10
CA ALA A 311 -0.84 -51.98 -17.09
C ALA A 311 0.01 -53.24 -17.18
N LEU A 312 1.32 -53.07 -17.37
CA LEU A 312 2.27 -54.17 -17.52
C LEU A 312 2.77 -54.74 -16.17
N SER A 313 2.38 -54.14 -15.03
CA SER A 313 2.73 -54.61 -13.68
C SER A 313 1.71 -54.15 -12.63
N ASP A 314 1.42 -55.01 -11.64
CA ASP A 314 0.47 -54.77 -10.53
C ASP A 314 1.07 -54.02 -9.33
N GLY A 315 2.30 -53.50 -9.46
CA GLY A 315 2.99 -52.80 -8.38
C GLY A 315 2.63 -51.31 -8.29
N ASP A 316 2.66 -50.77 -7.07
CA ASP A 316 2.58 -49.34 -6.76
C ASP A 316 3.79 -48.60 -7.38
N THR A 317 3.72 -48.41 -8.69
CA THR A 317 4.67 -47.62 -9.47
C THR A 317 4.61 -46.19 -8.93
N GLY A 318 5.75 -45.50 -8.79
CA GLY A 318 5.89 -44.17 -8.17
C GLY A 318 5.10 -43.00 -8.80
N LEU A 319 3.98 -43.27 -9.47
CA LEU A 319 2.94 -42.38 -9.99
C LEU A 319 2.39 -41.39 -8.95
N GLY A 320 2.42 -41.73 -7.66
CA GLY A 320 1.78 -40.95 -6.60
C GLY A 320 2.23 -39.48 -6.50
N ARG A 321 3.50 -39.16 -6.81
CA ARG A 321 3.99 -37.77 -6.75
C ARG A 321 3.54 -36.93 -7.95
N GLY A 322 3.51 -37.50 -9.15
CA GLY A 322 3.08 -36.79 -10.36
C GLY A 322 1.57 -36.54 -10.38
N LEU A 323 0.79 -37.55 -9.97
CA LEU A 323 -0.66 -37.48 -9.90
C LEU A 323 -1.17 -36.56 -8.77
N ALA A 324 -0.45 -36.49 -7.64
CA ALA A 324 -0.77 -35.54 -6.57
C ALA A 324 -0.60 -34.08 -7.03
N VAL A 325 0.48 -33.77 -7.74
CA VAL A 325 0.71 -32.43 -8.32
C VAL A 325 -0.33 -32.10 -9.39
N LEU A 326 -0.75 -33.10 -10.19
CA LEU A 326 -1.83 -32.92 -11.17
C LEU A 326 -3.18 -32.64 -10.47
N ALA A 327 -3.49 -33.33 -9.38
CA ALA A 327 -4.70 -33.08 -8.58
C ALA A 327 -4.72 -31.67 -7.97
N GLU A 328 -3.56 -31.17 -7.51
CA GLU A 328 -3.41 -29.79 -7.03
C GLU A 328 -3.64 -28.74 -8.13
N ARG A 329 -3.41 -29.10 -9.40
CA ARG A 329 -3.65 -28.22 -10.56
C ARG A 329 -5.08 -28.29 -11.09
N VAL A 330 -5.79 -29.41 -10.87
CA VAL A 330 -7.20 -29.59 -11.25
C VAL A 330 -8.16 -28.96 -10.23
N ARG A 331 -7.82 -29.00 -8.94
CA ARG A 331 -8.65 -28.44 -7.84
C ARG A 331 -9.02 -26.95 -8.02
N PRO A 332 -8.10 -26.04 -8.38
CA PRO A 332 -8.43 -24.62 -8.57
C PRO A 332 -9.42 -24.36 -9.72
N ALA A 333 -9.55 -25.30 -10.67
CA ALA A 333 -10.55 -25.24 -11.73
C ALA A 333 -11.93 -25.75 -11.26
N GLY A 334 -12.10 -26.08 -9.98
CA GLY A 334 -13.31 -26.72 -9.45
C GLY A 334 -13.48 -28.18 -9.87
N GLY A 335 -12.43 -28.79 -10.43
CA GLY A 335 -12.46 -30.16 -10.93
C GLY A 335 -12.03 -31.20 -9.90
N PHE A 336 -12.37 -32.46 -10.20
CA PHE A 336 -11.94 -33.63 -9.47
C PHE A 336 -11.04 -34.50 -10.37
N LEU A 337 -10.02 -35.12 -9.79
CA LEU A 337 -9.10 -36.03 -10.48
C LEU A 337 -8.90 -37.26 -9.61
N ASP A 338 -9.01 -38.45 -10.20
CA ASP A 338 -8.72 -39.70 -9.53
C ASP A 338 -8.17 -40.73 -10.53
N HIS A 339 -7.58 -41.79 -10.01
CA HIS A 339 -6.98 -42.85 -10.82
C HIS A 339 -7.24 -44.22 -10.20
N ARG A 340 -7.26 -45.25 -11.04
CA ARG A 340 -7.38 -46.64 -10.59
C ARG A 340 -6.59 -47.57 -11.49
N LEU A 341 -5.95 -48.53 -10.85
CA LEU A 341 -5.43 -49.72 -11.49
C LEU A 341 -6.39 -50.88 -11.17
N ALA A 342 -7.08 -51.41 -12.18
CA ALA A 342 -7.97 -52.54 -12.01
C ALA A 342 -8.01 -53.40 -13.27
N ASN A 343 -8.06 -54.72 -13.11
CA ASN A 343 -8.17 -55.69 -14.21
C ASN A 343 -7.07 -55.51 -15.28
N GLY A 344 -5.85 -55.19 -14.86
CA GLY A 344 -4.73 -54.95 -15.77
C GLY A 344 -4.86 -53.68 -16.63
N VAL A 345 -5.72 -52.73 -16.23
CA VAL A 345 -5.87 -51.43 -16.91
C VAL A 345 -5.66 -50.31 -15.90
N PHE A 346 -4.76 -49.39 -16.22
CA PHE A 346 -4.65 -48.12 -15.53
C PHE A 346 -5.61 -47.11 -16.17
N ARG A 347 -6.41 -46.43 -15.36
CA ARG A 347 -7.29 -45.35 -15.80
C ARG A 347 -7.09 -44.13 -14.92
N LEU A 348 -6.84 -43.00 -15.56
CA LEU A 348 -6.86 -41.66 -14.98
C LEU A 348 -8.15 -40.98 -15.44
N TRP A 349 -8.96 -40.46 -14.52
CA TRP A 349 -10.16 -39.71 -14.90
C TRP A 349 -10.27 -38.38 -14.16
N ALA A 350 -10.83 -37.39 -14.85
CA ALA A 350 -11.11 -36.08 -14.33
C ALA A 350 -12.57 -35.68 -14.60
N VAL A 351 -13.16 -34.96 -13.66
CA VAL A 351 -14.46 -34.30 -13.82
C VAL A 351 -14.22 -32.81 -13.74
N LEU A 352 -14.53 -32.07 -14.80
CA LEU A 352 -14.25 -30.64 -14.91
C LEU A 352 -15.55 -29.86 -15.13
N PRO A 353 -15.82 -28.81 -14.35
CA PRO A 353 -17.09 -28.10 -14.43
C PRO A 353 -17.24 -27.35 -15.77
N ILE A 354 -18.46 -27.36 -16.28
CA ILE A 354 -18.94 -26.56 -17.42
C ILE A 354 -19.77 -25.42 -16.83
N GLY A 355 -19.43 -24.17 -17.16
CA GLY A 355 -20.08 -22.99 -16.59
C GLY A 355 -19.19 -21.75 -16.59
N ALA A 356 -19.81 -20.57 -16.77
CA ALA A 356 -19.13 -19.28 -16.65
C ALA A 356 -18.75 -19.01 -15.18
N PRO A 357 -17.65 -18.28 -14.91
CA PRO A 357 -17.27 -17.93 -13.54
C PRO A 357 -18.41 -17.18 -12.83
N PRO A 358 -18.58 -17.35 -11.50
CA PRO A 358 -19.49 -16.51 -10.74
C PRO A 358 -19.10 -15.03 -10.94
N PRO A 359 -20.05 -14.10 -11.05
CA PRO A 359 -19.76 -12.69 -11.20
C PRO A 359 -18.89 -12.20 -10.04
N GLU A 360 -17.79 -11.51 -10.35
CA GLU A 360 -16.94 -10.87 -9.33
C GLU A 360 -17.77 -9.87 -8.52
N PRO A 361 -17.53 -9.73 -7.20
CA PRO A 361 -18.24 -8.75 -6.38
C PRO A 361 -17.91 -7.35 -6.90
N ASP A 362 -18.97 -6.60 -7.21
CA ASP A 362 -18.99 -5.19 -7.59
C ASP A 362 -17.86 -4.39 -6.92
N GLU A 363 -17.02 -3.75 -7.73
CA GLU A 363 -16.10 -2.71 -7.26
C GLU A 363 -16.92 -1.63 -6.57
N ALA A 364 -16.79 -1.54 -5.25
CA ALA A 364 -17.38 -0.48 -4.46
C ALA A 364 -16.96 0.88 -5.05
N PRO A 365 -17.89 1.84 -5.22
CA PRO A 365 -17.60 3.10 -5.88
C PRO A 365 -16.48 3.85 -5.14
N GLU A 366 -15.49 4.24 -5.94
CA GLU A 366 -14.34 5.06 -5.57
C GLU A 366 -14.80 6.28 -4.75
N THR A 367 -14.56 6.22 -3.44
CA THR A 367 -14.84 7.35 -2.55
C THR A 367 -13.99 8.54 -2.97
N ALA A 368 -14.65 9.58 -3.45
CA ALA A 368 -14.05 10.87 -3.80
C ALA A 368 -13.11 11.38 -2.68
N PRO A 369 -11.99 12.03 -3.03
CA PRO A 369 -11.05 12.54 -2.06
C PRO A 369 -11.72 13.58 -1.15
N ALA A 370 -11.72 13.31 0.15
CA ALA A 370 -12.17 14.24 1.17
C ALA A 370 -11.41 15.57 1.05
N GLU A 371 -12.16 16.67 0.99
CA GLU A 371 -11.62 18.02 1.02
C GLU A 371 -10.72 18.22 2.25
N PRO A 372 -9.57 18.89 2.10
CA PRO A 372 -8.69 19.15 3.23
C PRO A 372 -9.37 20.11 4.22
N PRO A 373 -9.23 19.91 5.54
CA PRO A 373 -9.81 20.82 6.51
C PRO A 373 -9.24 22.23 6.33
N ALA A 374 -10.15 23.21 6.34
CA ALA A 374 -9.85 24.63 6.20
C ALA A 374 -8.67 25.04 7.10
N ARG A 375 -7.64 25.60 6.45
CA ARG A 375 -6.39 26.04 7.06
C ARG A 375 -6.64 27.09 8.14
N ALA A 376 -5.73 27.12 9.12
CA ALA A 376 -5.60 28.01 10.28
C ALA A 376 -5.88 29.52 10.11
N GLY A 377 -6.17 30.00 8.90
CA GLY A 377 -6.61 31.36 8.62
C GLY A 377 -8.01 31.68 9.16
N THR A 378 -8.93 30.73 9.21
CA THR A 378 -10.30 30.95 9.75
C THR A 378 -10.31 31.14 11.26
N VAL A 379 -9.46 30.43 12.01
CA VAL A 379 -9.32 30.64 13.46
C VAL A 379 -8.62 31.96 13.77
N ALA A 380 -7.60 32.33 12.99
CA ALA A 380 -6.95 33.64 13.12
C ALA A 380 -7.90 34.80 12.78
N LEU A 381 -8.73 34.65 11.74
CA LEU A 381 -9.73 35.64 11.37
C LEU A 381 -10.85 35.73 12.41
N ALA A 382 -11.29 34.61 12.99
CA ALA A 382 -12.28 34.59 14.07
C ALA A 382 -11.75 35.24 15.37
N VAL A 383 -10.47 35.05 15.70
CA VAL A 383 -9.83 35.72 16.85
C VAL A 383 -9.64 37.21 16.61
N VAL A 384 -9.28 37.62 15.38
CA VAL A 384 -9.17 39.04 15.00
C VAL A 384 -10.56 39.71 14.95
N ALA A 385 -11.58 39.03 14.45
CA ALA A 385 -12.96 39.51 14.43
C ALA A 385 -13.55 39.61 15.84
N ALA A 386 -13.30 38.62 16.70
CA ALA A 386 -13.70 38.66 18.11
C ALA A 386 -12.96 39.79 18.87
N ALA A 387 -11.66 39.98 18.62
CA ALA A 387 -10.89 41.08 19.20
C ALA A 387 -11.37 42.46 18.71
N ALA A 388 -11.71 42.60 17.42
CA ALA A 388 -12.25 43.84 16.87
C ALA A 388 -13.63 44.17 17.45
N MET A 389 -14.49 43.17 17.65
CA MET A 389 -15.82 43.34 18.24
C MET A 389 -15.76 43.68 19.74
N PHE A 390 -14.75 43.16 20.46
CA PHE A 390 -14.57 43.39 21.90
C PHE A 390 -13.82 44.69 22.25
N VAL A 391 -12.96 45.20 21.35
CA VAL A 391 -12.33 46.52 21.48
C VAL A 391 -13.31 47.64 21.12
N ALA A 392 -14.22 47.40 20.17
CA ALA A 392 -15.23 48.38 19.78
C ALA A 392 -16.28 48.62 20.89
N LEU A 393 -16.70 47.57 21.61
CA LEU A 393 -17.76 47.66 22.62
C LEU A 393 -17.49 48.66 23.77
N PRO A 394 -16.30 48.70 24.41
CA PRO A 394 -16.00 49.69 25.45
C PRO A 394 -15.76 51.10 24.89
N LEU A 395 -15.33 51.24 23.63
CA LEU A 395 -15.10 52.55 22.99
C LEU A 395 -16.41 53.26 22.66
N THR A 396 -17.44 52.52 22.24
CA THR A 396 -18.81 53.06 22.08
C THR A 396 -19.49 53.41 23.41
N LEU A 397 -19.07 52.82 24.53
CA LEU A 397 -19.65 53.06 25.86
C LEU A 397 -18.91 54.09 26.70
N MET A 398 -17.77 54.60 26.22
CA MET A 398 -17.06 55.74 26.82
C MET A 398 -17.49 57.09 26.22
N ILE A 399 -18.26 57.06 25.13
CA ILE A 399 -18.78 58.24 24.41
C ILE A 399 -20.25 58.53 24.81
N LEU A 400 -20.88 57.67 25.63
CA LEU A 400 -22.25 57.84 26.11
C LEU A 400 -22.33 58.16 27.60
#